data_AF-A0A2K9HCW5-F1
#
_entry.id   AF-A0A2K9HCW5-F1
#
_cell.length_a   1.000
_cell.length_b   1.000
_cell.length_c   1.000
_cell.angle_alpha   90.00
_cell.angle_beta   90.00
_cell.angle_gamma   90.00
#
_symmetry.space_group_name_H-M   'P 1'
#
loop_
_entity.id
_entity.type
_entity.pdbx_description
1 polymer ?
#
loop_
_entity_poly.entity_id
_entity_poly.type
_entity_poly.pdbx_seq_one_letter_code
_entity_poly.pdbx_strand_id
1 'polypeptide(L)'
;MKVKNGFNLREVCGEHIIVAEGDENIDFSNIISMNESSAYLWEEVQKMGTFTVDNLVELICNQYEIDEATARKDAVALAAQWGTAGIIEGDDIPEDQSTNEKELTAETKDDIKEDVLKQESKPKKKGLFKRLFG
;
A
#
# COMPACT_ATOMS: atom_id res chain seq x y z
N MET A 1 13.72 1.34 12.75
CA MET A 1 12.97 2.19 11.80
C MET A 1 11.90 2.98 12.54
N LYS A 2 11.31 4.00 11.92
CA LYS A 2 10.32 4.90 12.52
C LYS A 2 9.34 5.41 11.47
N VAL A 3 8.08 5.65 11.87
CA VAL A 3 7.07 6.33 11.05
C VAL A 3 7.44 7.81 10.87
N LYS A 4 7.44 8.29 9.63
CA LYS A 4 7.66 9.72 9.34
C LYS A 4 6.47 10.54 9.80
N ASN A 5 6.77 11.75 10.26
CA ASN A 5 5.72 12.71 10.63
C ASN A 5 4.91 13.11 9.40
N GLY A 6 3.64 13.44 9.62
CA GLY A 6 2.76 13.92 8.55
C GLY A 6 2.15 12.80 7.70
N PHE A 7 2.21 11.54 8.11
CA PHE A 7 1.45 10.45 7.48
C PHE A 7 0.40 9.94 8.46
N ASN A 8 -0.88 10.05 8.08
CA ASN A 8 -2.00 9.65 8.93
C ASN A 8 -2.86 8.58 8.24
N LEU A 9 -3.29 7.59 9.02
CA LEU A 9 -4.27 6.60 8.58
C LEU A 9 -5.68 7.20 8.65
N ARG A 10 -6.43 7.07 7.57
CA ARG A 10 -7.84 7.48 7.46
C ARG A 10 -8.67 6.34 6.90
N GLU A 11 -9.91 6.24 7.36
CA GLU A 11 -10.90 5.34 6.79
C GLU A 11 -11.83 6.14 5.86
N VAL A 12 -11.94 5.71 4.60
CA VAL A 12 -12.81 6.32 3.59
C VAL A 12 -13.59 5.21 2.90
N CYS A 13 -14.93 5.25 3.00
CA CYS A 13 -15.81 4.24 2.39
C CYS A 13 -15.51 2.78 2.80
N GLY A 14 -14.95 2.55 3.99
CA GLY A 14 -14.55 1.22 4.47
C GLY A 14 -13.17 0.76 4.00
N GLU A 15 -12.42 1.63 3.31
CA GLU A 15 -11.03 1.41 2.92
C GLU A 15 -10.10 2.20 3.82
N HIS A 16 -8.94 1.63 4.13
CA HIS A 16 -7.90 2.27 4.93
C HIS A 16 -6.87 2.90 3.99
N ILE A 17 -6.59 4.19 4.16
CA ILE A 17 -5.63 4.92 3.35
C ILE A 17 -4.66 5.73 4.22
N ILE A 18 -3.40 5.80 3.81
CA ILE A 18 -2.43 6.74 4.36
C ILE A 18 -2.47 8.03 3.55
N VAL A 19 -2.61 9.15 4.26
CA VAL A 19 -2.63 10.51 3.71
C VAL A 19 -1.47 11.30 4.28
N ALA A 20 -0.75 11.98 3.39
CA ALA A 20 0.24 12.99 3.74
C ALA A 20 -0.44 14.29 4.18
N GLU A 21 -0.11 14.82 5.36
CA GLU A 21 -0.63 16.06 5.93
C GLU A 21 0.50 16.94 6.47
N GLY A 22 0.56 18.21 6.03
CA GLY A 22 1.49 19.23 6.56
C GLY A 22 2.04 20.17 5.48
N ASP A 23 2.53 21.35 5.91
CA ASP A 23 3.12 22.36 5.01
C ASP A 23 4.39 21.88 4.28
N GLU A 24 5.07 20.87 4.82
CA GLU A 24 6.24 20.25 4.19
C GLU A 24 5.88 19.19 3.14
N ASN A 25 4.59 18.85 3.00
CA ASN A 25 4.11 17.80 2.10
C ASN A 25 2.81 18.26 1.39
N ILE A 26 2.93 19.28 0.53
CA ILE A 26 1.84 19.83 -0.30
C ILE A 26 1.49 18.89 -1.47
N ASP A 27 2.08 17.70 -1.54
CA ASP A 27 1.77 16.71 -2.57
C ASP A 27 0.85 15.61 -2.02
N PHE A 28 -0.46 15.90 -2.05
CA PHE A 28 -1.54 14.96 -1.71
C PHE A 28 -1.66 13.78 -2.70
N SER A 29 -0.76 13.69 -3.69
CA SER A 29 -0.82 12.67 -4.75
C SER A 29 -0.41 11.27 -4.26
N ASN A 30 0.24 11.16 -3.09
CA ASN A 30 0.68 9.88 -2.55
C ASN A 30 -0.33 9.32 -1.55
N ILE A 31 -1.44 8.80 -2.08
CA ILE A 31 -2.39 7.98 -1.31
C ILE A 31 -1.91 6.54 -1.36
N ILE A 32 -1.74 5.91 -0.20
CA ILE A 32 -1.36 4.49 -0.10
C ILE A 32 -2.53 3.75 0.50
N SER A 33 -3.12 2.82 -0.26
CA SER A 33 -4.16 1.94 0.26
C SER A 33 -3.57 0.86 1.14
N MET A 34 -4.22 0.61 2.27
CA MET A 34 -3.89 -0.43 3.22
C MET A 34 -5.01 -1.45 3.29
N ASN A 35 -4.63 -2.73 3.34
CA ASN A 35 -5.54 -3.77 3.79
C ASN A 35 -5.68 -3.73 5.32
N GLU A 36 -6.64 -4.49 5.86
CA GLU A 36 -6.94 -4.51 7.31
C GLU A 36 -5.70 -4.85 8.15
N SER A 37 -4.91 -5.84 7.73
CA SER A 37 -3.69 -6.25 8.44
C SER A 37 -2.62 -5.17 8.47
N SER A 38 -2.35 -4.51 7.33
CA SER A 38 -1.36 -3.42 7.24
C SER A 38 -1.83 -2.18 8.00
N ALA A 39 -3.13 -1.87 8.01
CA ALA A 39 -3.72 -0.80 8.80
C ALA A 39 -3.52 -1.04 10.30
N TYR A 40 -3.84 -2.25 10.78
CA TYR A 40 -3.61 -2.64 12.18
C TYR A 40 -2.14 -2.47 12.58
N LEU A 41 -1.21 -3.01 11.77
CA LEU A 41 0.22 -2.90 12.05
C LEU A 41 0.68 -1.44 12.07
N TRP A 42 0.17 -0.62 11.15
CA TRP A 42 0.47 0.81 11.08
C TRP A 42 0.02 1.56 12.34
N GLU A 43 -1.19 1.28 12.85
CA GLU A 43 -1.69 1.88 14.09
C GLU A 43 -0.82 1.52 15.29
N GLU A 44 -0.36 0.29 15.39
CA GLU A 44 0.49 -0.17 16.49
C GLU A 44 1.88 0.49 16.44
N VAL A 45 2.54 0.51 15.28
CA VAL A 45 3.90 1.09 15.18
C VAL A 45 3.94 2.60 15.36
N GLN A 46 2.86 3.33 15.02
CA GLN A 46 2.74 4.76 15.30
C GLN A 46 2.83 5.07 16.80
N LYS A 47 2.42 4.14 17.67
CA LYS A 47 2.46 4.30 19.13
C LYS A 47 3.85 4.01 19.72
N MET A 48 4.73 3.33 18.99
CA MET A 48 6.00 2.81 19.49
C MET A 48 7.17 3.79 19.40
N GLY A 49 7.05 4.87 18.61
CA GLY A 49 8.12 5.85 18.37
C GLY A 49 9.23 5.33 17.46
N THR A 50 9.79 4.15 17.74
CA THR A 50 10.66 3.37 16.86
C THR A 50 10.24 1.90 16.90
N PHE A 51 10.45 1.18 15.81
CA PHE A 51 10.12 -0.24 15.71
C PHE A 51 11.10 -0.99 14.81
N THR A 52 11.08 -2.32 14.89
CA THR A 52 11.91 -3.24 14.12
C THR A 52 11.04 -4.25 13.38
N VAL A 53 11.65 -5.06 12.50
CA VAL A 53 10.97 -6.20 11.87
C VAL A 53 10.46 -7.18 12.94
N ASP A 54 11.24 -7.43 13.99
CA ASP A 54 10.84 -8.37 15.04
C ASP A 54 9.59 -7.89 15.80
N ASN A 55 9.42 -6.57 15.98
CA ASN A 55 8.19 -6.01 16.55
C ASN A 55 6.98 -6.28 15.63
N LEU A 56 7.14 -6.14 14.31
CA LEU A 56 6.07 -6.44 13.36
C LEU A 56 5.73 -7.94 13.38
N VAL A 57 6.73 -8.82 13.48
CA VAL A 57 6.53 -10.27 13.60
C VAL A 57 5.71 -10.60 14.85
N GLU A 58 6.08 -10.02 16.00
CA GLU A 58 5.34 -10.21 17.25
C GLU A 58 3.89 -9.73 17.11
N LEU A 59 3.65 -8.55 16.53
CA LEU A 59 2.30 -8.04 16.29
C LEU A 59 1.47 -8.97 15.40
N ILE A 60 2.08 -9.48 14.32
CA ILE A 60 1.41 -10.40 13.40
C ILE A 60 1.08 -11.72 14.10
N CYS A 61 2.04 -12.37 14.78
CA CYS A 61 1.81 -13.63 15.48
C CYS A 61 0.83 -13.50 16.66
N ASN A 62 0.76 -12.32 17.29
CA ASN A 62 -0.19 -12.07 18.37
C ASN A 62 -1.61 -11.87 17.85
N GLN A 63 -1.76 -11.22 16.69
CA GLN A 63 -3.06 -10.92 16.09
C GLN A 63 -3.60 -12.08 15.24
N TYR A 64 -2.70 -12.82 14.60
CA TYR A 64 -2.99 -13.89 13.67
C TYR A 64 -2.27 -15.16 14.12
N GLU A 65 -2.98 -16.29 14.14
CA GLU A 65 -2.40 -17.60 14.48
C GLU A 65 -1.55 -18.15 13.32
N ILE A 66 -0.47 -17.45 13.00
CA ILE A 66 0.48 -17.79 11.94
C ILE A 66 1.87 -18.05 12.54
N ASP A 67 2.66 -18.87 11.85
CA ASP A 67 4.01 -19.19 12.31
C ASP A 67 4.97 -18.01 12.14
N GLU A 68 5.97 -17.95 13.02
CA GLU A 68 6.97 -16.88 13.07
C GLU A 68 7.73 -16.72 11.75
N ALA A 69 8.02 -17.82 11.03
CA ALA A 69 8.79 -17.75 9.79
C ALA A 69 7.98 -17.12 8.65
N THR A 70 6.67 -17.40 8.59
CA THR A 70 5.75 -16.73 7.67
C THR A 70 5.56 -15.27 8.06
N ALA A 71 5.26 -14.98 9.34
CA ALA A 71 5.13 -13.61 9.84
C ALA A 71 6.37 -12.76 9.55
N ARG A 72 7.58 -13.34 9.65
CA ARG A 72 8.83 -12.66 9.34
C ARG A 72 8.98 -12.30 7.88
N LYS A 73 8.55 -13.16 6.96
CA LYS A 73 8.57 -12.82 5.53
C LYS A 73 7.63 -11.66 5.23
N ASP A 74 6.43 -11.72 5.78
CA ASP A 74 5.41 -10.68 5.57
C ASP A 74 5.85 -9.34 6.19
N ALA A 75 6.38 -9.37 7.43
CA ALA A 75 6.91 -8.19 8.11
C ALA A 75 8.07 -7.54 7.35
N VAL A 76 9.01 -8.34 6.81
CA VAL A 76 10.12 -7.84 6.00
C VAL A 76 9.62 -7.19 4.72
N ALA A 77 8.72 -7.86 3.99
CA ALA A 77 8.16 -7.34 2.75
C ALA A 77 7.39 -6.04 2.99
N LEU A 78 6.55 -5.99 4.03
CA LEU A 78 5.78 -4.81 4.39
C LEU A 78 6.68 -3.63 4.78
N ALA A 79 7.69 -3.87 5.62
CA ALA A 79 8.65 -2.83 6.00
C ALA A 79 9.43 -2.28 4.79
N ALA A 80 9.82 -3.15 3.85
CA ALA A 80 10.46 -2.73 2.61
C ALA A 80 9.51 -1.86 1.76
N GLN A 81 8.24 -2.28 1.60
CA GLN A 81 7.23 -1.50 0.89
C GLN A 81 6.99 -0.12 1.49
N TRP A 82 6.90 -0.02 2.83
CA TRP A 82 6.77 1.26 3.52
C TRP A 82 8.02 2.14 3.33
N GLY A 83 9.20 1.52 3.30
CA GLY A 83 10.46 2.19 2.99
C GLY A 83 10.48 2.78 1.59
N THR A 84 10.12 1.96 0.59
CA THR A 84 10.00 2.37 -0.82
C THR A 84 8.95 3.47 -1.00
N ALA A 85 7.82 3.37 -0.30
CA ALA A 85 6.77 4.39 -0.29
C ALA A 85 7.18 5.67 0.45
N GLY A 86 8.30 5.64 1.18
CA GLY A 86 8.87 6.79 1.86
C GLY A 86 8.10 7.23 3.10
N ILE A 87 7.22 6.39 3.66
CA ILE A 87 6.39 6.69 4.84
C ILE A 87 7.05 6.32 6.18
N ILE A 88 8.16 5.58 6.11
CA ILE A 88 9.04 5.30 7.25
C ILE A 88 10.47 5.76 6.95
N GLU A 89 11.28 5.89 7.98
CA GLU A 89 12.70 6.25 7.93
C GLU A 89 13.55 5.43 8.90
N GLY A 90 14.83 5.26 8.58
CA GLY A 90 15.81 4.51 9.38
C GLY A 90 16.81 3.74 8.53
N ASP A 91 17.97 3.43 9.11
CA ASP A 91 19.05 2.68 8.43
C ASP A 91 18.83 1.16 8.45
N ASP A 92 17.83 0.69 9.19
CA ASP A 92 17.47 -0.72 9.41
C ASP A 92 16.25 -1.18 8.60
N ILE A 93 15.84 -0.39 7.60
CA ILE A 93 14.77 -0.76 6.66
C ILE A 93 15.30 -1.85 5.70
N PRO A 94 14.62 -3.00 5.57
CA PRO A 94 15.05 -4.06 4.66
C PRO A 94 14.93 -3.63 3.19
N GLU A 95 15.82 -4.15 2.35
CA GLU A 95 15.74 -3.94 0.90
C GLU A 95 14.53 -4.65 0.30
N ASP A 96 13.85 -3.97 -0.62
CA ASP A 96 12.73 -4.54 -1.37
C ASP A 96 13.23 -5.58 -2.38
N GLN A 97 12.96 -6.86 -2.10
CA GLN A 97 13.27 -7.98 -2.99
C GLN A 97 12.08 -8.36 -3.89
N SER A 98 10.99 -7.58 -3.91
CA SER A 98 9.85 -7.83 -4.78
C SER A 98 10.20 -7.45 -6.23
N THR A 99 10.55 -8.45 -7.04
CA THR A 99 10.53 -8.31 -8.50
C THR A 99 9.08 -8.19 -8.97
N ASN A 100 8.59 -6.94 -9.02
CA ASN A 100 7.65 -6.43 -10.02
C ASN A 100 6.27 -7.13 -10.13
N GLU A 101 5.31 -6.72 -9.30
CA GLU A 101 3.92 -6.48 -9.75
C GLU A 101 3.45 -5.14 -9.16
N LYS A 102 3.51 -4.09 -9.99
CA LYS A 102 2.86 -2.81 -9.73
C LYS A 102 1.36 -3.03 -9.54
N GLU A 103 0.89 -2.86 -8.31
CA GLU A 103 -0.42 -2.27 -8.04
C GLU A 103 -0.25 -1.09 -7.08
N LEU A 104 0.64 -0.15 -7.46
CA LEU A 104 0.45 1.25 -7.10
C LEU A 104 -0.35 1.87 -8.25
N THR A 105 -1.66 1.97 -8.10
CA THR A 105 -2.50 2.81 -8.94
C THR A 105 -2.29 4.28 -8.55
N ALA A 106 -1.12 4.81 -8.91
CA ALA A 106 -0.98 6.25 -9.12
C ALA A 106 -1.74 6.59 -10.41
N GLU A 107 -3.03 6.88 -10.30
CA GLU A 107 -3.78 7.52 -11.38
C GLU A 107 -3.34 8.98 -11.49
N THR A 108 -2.34 9.23 -12.34
CA THR A 108 -2.09 10.56 -12.88
C THR A 108 -3.31 10.99 -13.70
N LYS A 109 -4.10 11.94 -13.19
CA LYS A 109 -5.12 12.65 -13.96
C LYS A 109 -4.60 14.03 -14.30
N ASP A 110 -3.95 14.13 -15.46
CA ASP A 110 -3.91 15.37 -16.22
C ASP A 110 -4.74 15.18 -17.51
N ASP A 111 -5.70 16.10 -17.66
CA ASP A 111 -6.38 16.55 -18.88
C ASP A 111 -7.39 15.64 -19.62
N ILE A 112 -8.68 15.79 -19.26
CA ILE A 112 -9.77 15.83 -20.26
C ILE A 112 -10.79 16.93 -19.91
N LYS A 113 -10.71 18.05 -20.64
CA LYS A 113 -11.84 18.78 -21.26
C LYS A 113 -11.28 19.18 -22.63
N GLU A 114 -11.91 18.99 -23.78
CA GLU A 114 -13.30 19.02 -24.20
C GLU A 114 -13.27 18.42 -25.61
N ASP A 115 -14.27 17.63 -26.01
CA ASP A 115 -15.13 17.92 -27.18
C ASP A 115 -15.85 16.65 -27.70
N VAL A 116 -17.02 16.91 -28.26
CA VAL A 116 -18.14 16.01 -28.45
C VAL A 116 -18.22 15.47 -29.90
N LEU A 117 -18.78 14.25 -30.03
CA LEU A 117 -19.56 13.69 -31.16
C LEU A 117 -18.92 12.78 -32.25
N LYS A 118 -19.64 11.66 -32.50
CA LYS A 118 -19.73 10.78 -33.70
C LYS A 118 -18.58 9.76 -33.90
N GLN A 119 -18.75 8.50 -34.30
CA GLN A 119 -19.87 7.72 -34.86
C GLN A 119 -19.52 6.20 -34.84
N GLU A 120 -20.53 5.37 -35.11
CA GLU A 120 -20.66 3.91 -35.00
C GLU A 120 -19.72 3.03 -35.86
N SER A 121 -19.44 1.77 -35.42
CA SER A 121 -19.65 0.54 -36.23
C SER A 121 -19.52 -0.77 -35.42
N LYS A 122 -20.17 -1.83 -35.91
CA LYS A 122 -20.69 -3.08 -35.30
C LYS A 122 -19.64 -4.23 -35.05
N PRO A 123 -20.03 -5.39 -34.45
CA PRO A 123 -19.22 -6.16 -33.51
C PRO A 123 -18.52 -7.40 -34.10
N LYS A 124 -17.56 -7.99 -33.35
CA LYS A 124 -17.15 -9.39 -33.55
C LYS A 124 -17.11 -10.16 -32.23
N LYS A 125 -17.89 -11.25 -32.22
CA LYS A 125 -17.93 -12.33 -31.23
C LYS A 125 -16.60 -13.11 -31.22
N LYS A 126 -16.13 -13.51 -30.04
CA LYS A 126 -15.91 -14.92 -29.60
C LYS A 126 -15.04 -14.95 -28.35
N GLY A 127 -15.48 -15.67 -27.31
CA GLY A 127 -14.62 -16.05 -26.19
C GLY A 127 -15.25 -16.01 -24.79
N LEU A 128 -16.51 -16.44 -24.61
CA LEU A 128 -16.95 -16.90 -23.28
C LEU A 128 -16.25 -18.22 -22.97
N PHE A 129 -15.61 -18.28 -21.80
CA PHE A 129 -14.96 -19.45 -21.16
C PHE A 129 -13.56 -19.81 -21.64
N LYS A 130 -12.57 -19.28 -20.93
CA LYS A 130 -11.51 -20.08 -20.28
C LYS A 130 -10.84 -19.25 -19.17
N ARG A 131 -11.59 -18.61 -18.27
CA ARG A 131 -11.91 -19.14 -16.93
C ARG A 131 -10.88 -20.17 -16.44
N LEU A 132 -10.13 -19.76 -15.40
CA LEU A 132 -9.17 -20.52 -14.58
C LEU A 132 -7.78 -20.71 -15.20
N PHE A 133 -6.87 -19.81 -14.78
CA PHE A 133 -5.41 -19.90 -14.85
C PHE A 133 -4.78 -19.97 -16.25
N GLY A 134 -4.20 -18.84 -16.65
CA GLY A 134 -3.36 -18.69 -17.83
C GLY A 134 -2.91 -17.25 -18.00
#